data_AF-A0AAU2K2I4-F1
#
_entry.id   AF-A0AAU2K2I4-F1
#
_cell.length_a   1.000
_cell.length_b   1.000
_cell.length_c   1.000
_cell.angle_alpha   90.00
_cell.angle_beta   90.00
_cell.angle_gamma   90.00
#
_symmetry.space_group_name_H-M   'P 1'
#
loop_
_entity.id
_entity.type
_entity.pdbx_description
1 polymer ?
#
loop_
_entity_poly.entity_id
_entity_poly.type
_entity_poly.pdbx_seq_one_letter_code
_entity_poly.pdbx_strand_id
1 'polypeptide(L)'
;MASPGTGSRRPRCTPTTTSAWPHKPAAFDFHAAEGHSWRVTVDGNGARPTRLPTTATGEGPDTAGASVRGTASEPVLFIYDRIPADSVQIDGDAGLIDLLRAWDPEE
;
A
#
# COMPACT_ATOMS: atom_id res chain seq x y z
N MET A 1 30.82 -36.15 6.42
CA MET A 1 29.86 -35.81 5.35
C MET A 1 29.28 -34.45 5.69
N ALA A 2 29.67 -33.41 4.94
CA ALA A 2 29.18 -32.05 5.13
C ALA A 2 27.94 -31.85 4.25
N SER A 3 26.80 -31.52 4.87
CA SER A 3 25.59 -31.15 4.13
C SER A 3 25.71 -29.72 3.60
N PRO A 4 25.31 -29.44 2.35
CA PRO A 4 25.45 -28.14 1.72
C PRO A 4 24.48 -27.13 2.33
N GLY A 5 24.98 -25.89 2.48
CA GLY A 5 24.27 -24.78 3.09
C GLY A 5 22.97 -24.45 2.37
N THR A 6 21.88 -24.46 3.14
CA THR A 6 20.67 -23.72 2.81
C THR A 6 21.05 -22.25 2.76
N GLY A 7 21.25 -21.74 1.54
CA GLY A 7 21.25 -20.31 1.27
C GLY A 7 19.87 -19.76 1.60
N SER A 8 19.64 -19.46 2.89
CA SER A 8 18.51 -18.65 3.32
C SER A 8 18.63 -17.34 2.56
N ARG A 9 17.78 -17.20 1.53
CA ARG A 9 17.51 -15.93 0.87
C ARG A 9 17.33 -14.91 1.99
N ARG A 10 18.24 -13.94 2.07
CA ARG A 10 18.10 -12.83 3.02
C ARG A 10 16.69 -12.29 2.82
N PRO A 11 15.84 -12.24 3.87
CA PRO A 11 14.56 -11.58 3.73
C PRO A 11 14.89 -10.17 3.25
N ARG A 12 14.40 -9.84 2.04
CA ARG A 12 14.49 -8.48 1.52
C ARG A 12 13.81 -7.65 2.62
N CYS A 13 14.50 -6.66 3.19
CA CYS A 13 13.91 -5.74 4.16
C CYS A 13 12.80 -4.95 3.45
N THR A 14 11.64 -5.55 3.29
CA THR A 14 10.40 -4.84 3.06
C THR A 14 9.97 -4.38 4.43
N PRO A 15 9.87 -3.05 4.69
CA PRO A 15 9.18 -2.57 5.86
C PRO A 15 7.70 -2.97 5.69
N THR A 16 7.36 -4.13 6.23
CA THR A 16 5.99 -4.64 6.32
C THR A 16 5.57 -4.34 7.74
N THR A 17 4.57 -3.47 7.93
CA THR A 17 3.91 -3.37 9.23
C THR A 17 3.28 -4.73 9.53
N THR A 18 3.63 -5.31 10.68
CA THR A 18 3.08 -6.60 11.15
C THR A 18 1.82 -6.44 11.99
N SER A 19 1.47 -5.20 12.37
CA SER A 19 0.20 -4.93 13.05
C SER A 19 -0.95 -5.37 12.15
N ALA A 20 -1.97 -5.97 12.73
CA ALA A 20 -3.08 -6.51 11.97
C ALA A 20 -4.00 -5.38 11.51
N TRP A 21 -4.47 -5.46 10.27
CA TRP A 21 -5.57 -4.61 9.81
C TRP A 21 -6.88 -5.08 10.47
N PRO A 22 -7.55 -4.23 11.27
CA PRO A 22 -8.73 -4.64 12.04
C PRO A 22 -10.02 -4.66 11.21
N HIS A 23 -9.98 -4.18 9.96
CA HIS A 23 -11.12 -4.16 9.06
C HIS A 23 -11.06 -5.28 8.01
N LYS A 24 -12.02 -5.30 7.09
CA LYS A 24 -12.03 -6.27 5.98
C LYS A 24 -10.74 -6.10 5.14
N PRO A 25 -10.08 -7.20 4.71
CA PRO A 25 -8.95 -7.14 3.80
C PRO A 25 -9.19 -6.21 2.61
N ALA A 26 -8.22 -5.37 2.31
CA ALA A 26 -8.34 -4.27 1.37
C ALA A 26 -7.05 -4.05 0.56
N ALA A 27 -7.20 -3.47 -0.61
CA ALA A 27 -6.09 -3.06 -1.47
C ALA A 27 -6.23 -1.58 -1.81
N PHE A 28 -5.11 -0.86 -1.72
CA PHE A 28 -5.02 0.57 -2.01
C PHE A 28 -4.00 0.80 -3.10
N ASP A 29 -4.37 1.52 -4.14
CA ASP A 29 -3.43 1.92 -5.19
C ASP A 29 -2.97 3.36 -5.00
N PHE A 30 -1.68 3.57 -5.16
CA PHE A 30 -1.05 4.87 -5.09
C PHE A 30 -0.32 5.12 -6.40
N HIS A 31 -0.69 6.19 -7.08
CA HIS A 31 -0.13 6.57 -8.36
C HIS A 31 0.55 7.92 -8.26
N ALA A 32 1.88 7.90 -8.43
CA ALA A 32 2.66 9.11 -8.64
C ALA A 32 2.50 9.58 -10.09
N ALA A 33 2.25 10.86 -10.30
CA ALA A 33 2.15 11.49 -11.62
C ALA A 33 3.43 11.30 -12.46
N GLU A 34 4.57 11.10 -11.80
CA GLU A 34 5.88 10.81 -12.40
C GLU A 34 5.99 9.37 -12.93
N GLY A 35 4.94 8.55 -12.81
CA GLY A 35 4.82 7.22 -13.39
C GLY A 35 5.10 6.06 -12.42
N HIS A 36 5.49 6.33 -11.18
CA HIS A 36 5.64 5.27 -10.18
C HIS A 36 4.29 4.92 -9.56
N SER A 37 3.88 3.65 -9.66
CA SER A 37 2.66 3.16 -9.02
C SER A 37 2.98 2.02 -8.05
N TRP A 38 2.29 1.99 -6.92
CA TRP A 38 2.38 0.89 -5.96
C TRP A 38 1.01 0.58 -5.38
N ARG A 39 0.83 -0.68 -5.01
CA ARG A 39 -0.33 -1.18 -4.28
C ARG A 39 0.07 -1.49 -2.86
N VAL A 40 -0.78 -1.17 -1.90
CA VAL A 40 -0.68 -1.66 -0.52
C VAL A 40 -1.84 -2.59 -0.28
N THR A 41 -1.55 -3.85 0.01
CA THR A 41 -2.55 -4.82 0.48
C THR A 41 -2.51 -4.88 2.00
N VAL A 42 -3.65 -4.77 2.66
CA VAL A 42 -3.78 -4.84 4.12
C VAL A 42 -4.75 -5.96 4.49
N ASP A 43 -4.37 -6.75 5.49
CA ASP A 43 -5.20 -7.80 6.08
C ASP A 43 -4.69 -8.15 7.50
N GLY A 44 -5.14 -9.27 8.06
CA GLY A 44 -4.76 -9.70 9.41
C GLY A 44 -3.27 -9.93 9.63
N ASN A 45 -2.45 -9.93 8.57
CA ASN A 45 -0.99 -9.98 8.66
C ASN A 45 -0.33 -8.59 8.43
N GLY A 46 -1.14 -7.53 8.38
CA GLY A 46 -0.70 -6.16 8.21
C GLY A 46 -0.52 -5.73 6.76
N ALA A 47 0.35 -4.74 6.55
CA ALA A 47 0.46 -4.02 5.29
C ALA A 47 1.63 -4.51 4.43
N ARG A 48 1.32 -4.93 3.20
CA ARG A 48 2.28 -5.41 2.21
C ARG A 48 2.27 -4.52 0.96
N PRO A 49 3.31 -3.69 0.76
CA PRO A 49 3.46 -2.92 -0.46
C PRO A 49 4.00 -3.78 -1.61
N THR A 50 3.40 -3.65 -2.79
CA THR A 50 3.83 -4.28 -4.05
C THR A 50 3.92 -3.21 -5.14
N ARG A 51 5.01 -3.21 -5.91
CA ARG A 51 5.16 -2.29 -7.05
C ARG A 51 4.19 -2.69 -8.16
N LEU A 52 3.43 -1.72 -8.68
CA LEU A 52 2.62 -1.93 -9.87
C LEU A 52 3.43 -1.59 -11.13
N PRO A 53 3.32 -2.37 -12.21
CA PRO A 53 3.90 -1.99 -13.49
C PRO A 53 3.20 -0.73 -14.03
N THR A 54 3.95 0.13 -14.71
CA THR A 54 3.50 1.42 -15.24
C THR A 54 2.30 1.33 -16.19
N THR A 55 2.00 0.15 -16.72
CA THR A 55 0.91 -0.14 -17.66
C THR A 55 -0.33 -0.76 -17.01
N ALA A 56 -0.39 -0.85 -15.68
CA ALA A 56 -1.54 -1.40 -14.97
C ALA A 56 -2.70 -0.40 -14.92
N THR A 57 -3.29 -0.12 -16.08
CA THR A 57 -4.66 0.41 -16.18
C THR A 57 -5.54 -0.76 -16.56
N GLY A 58 -6.28 -1.33 -15.61
CA GLY A 58 -7.35 -2.28 -15.92
C GLY A 58 -7.47 -3.47 -14.99
N GLU A 59 -8.53 -3.46 -14.19
CA GLU A 59 -9.53 -4.54 -14.07
C GLU A 59 -8.99 -5.97 -14.06
N GLY A 60 -8.09 -6.26 -13.11
CA GLY A 60 -7.90 -7.61 -12.60
C GLY A 60 -8.84 -7.87 -11.42
N PRO A 61 -9.11 -9.14 -11.06
CA PRO A 61 -9.92 -9.50 -9.88
C PRO A 61 -9.39 -8.92 -8.56
N ASP A 62 -8.13 -8.46 -8.55
CA ASP A 62 -7.53 -7.56 -7.57
C ASP A 62 -7.76 -6.09 -7.96
N THR A 63 -9.00 -5.60 -7.98
CA THR A 63 -9.24 -4.16 -8.11
C THR A 63 -9.02 -3.51 -6.75
N ALA A 64 -8.24 -2.43 -6.68
CA ALA A 64 -8.06 -1.70 -5.43
C ALA A 64 -9.40 -1.13 -4.96
N GLY A 65 -9.68 -1.26 -3.66
CA GLY A 65 -10.88 -0.70 -3.05
C GLY A 65 -10.89 0.83 -3.08
N ALA A 66 -9.71 1.44 -3.10
CA ALA A 66 -9.51 2.87 -3.32
C ALA A 66 -8.16 3.12 -3.99
N SER A 67 -8.05 4.23 -4.73
CA SER A 67 -6.80 4.70 -5.30
C SER A 67 -6.56 6.18 -5.04
N VAL A 68 -5.31 6.56 -4.79
CA VAL A 68 -4.87 7.93 -4.55
C VAL A 68 -3.86 8.32 -5.63
N ARG A 69 -4.06 9.48 -6.26
CA ARG A 69 -3.16 10.03 -7.27
C ARG A 69 -2.66 11.42 -6.89
N GLY A 70 -1.37 11.66 -7.10
CA GLY A 70 -0.70 12.95 -6.87
C GLY A 70 0.74 12.89 -7.37
N THR A 71 1.55 13.92 -7.12
CA THR A 71 3.01 13.86 -7.22
C THR A 71 3.56 12.83 -6.24
N ALA A 72 4.74 12.26 -6.49
CA ALA A 72 5.27 11.13 -5.71
C ALA A 72 5.25 11.32 -4.19
N SER A 73 5.38 12.56 -3.70
CA SER A 73 5.34 12.88 -2.27
C SER A 73 3.94 13.11 -1.71
N GLU A 74 2.98 13.57 -2.52
CA GLU A 74 1.64 13.95 -2.04
C GLU A 74 0.86 12.77 -1.43
N PRO A 75 0.75 11.58 -2.06
CA PRO A 75 0.04 10.46 -1.45
C PRO A 75 0.66 10.03 -0.11
N VAL A 76 1.98 10.11 0.04
CA VAL A 76 2.66 9.81 1.32
C VAL A 76 2.27 10.86 2.36
N LEU A 77 2.39 12.14 2.03
CA LEU A 77 2.04 13.23 2.95
C LEU A 77 0.56 13.20 3.36
N PHE A 78 -0.32 12.85 2.43
CA PHE A 78 -1.76 12.73 2.67
C PHE A 78 -2.09 11.61 3.66
N ILE A 79 -1.48 10.42 3.51
CA ILE A 79 -1.67 9.31 4.47
C ILE A 79 -1.19 9.69 5.88
N TYR A 80 -0.15 10.52 5.99
CA TYR A 80 0.34 11.04 7.28
C TYR A 80 -0.39 12.30 7.78
N ASP A 81 -1.55 12.66 7.22
CA ASP A 81 -2.34 13.85 7.61
C ASP A 81 -1.58 15.18 7.45
N ARG A 82 -0.53 15.23 6.63
CA ARG A 82 0.31 16.43 6.44
C ARG A 82 -0.25 17.40 5.40
N ILE A 83 -1.13 16.92 4.51
CA ILE A 83 -1.82 17.72 3.49
C ILE A 83 -3.30 17.33 3.44
N PRO A 84 -4.21 18.23 3.05
CA PRO A 84 -5.64 17.93 2.97
C PRO A 84 -5.98 16.97 1.82
N ALA A 85 -7.13 16.30 1.92
CA ALA A 85 -7.62 15.38 0.89
C ALA A 85 -7.80 16.05 -0.48
N ASP A 86 -8.17 17.33 -0.53
CA ASP A 86 -8.29 18.10 -1.77
C ASP A 86 -6.96 18.33 -2.50
N SER A 87 -5.82 17.98 -1.89
CA SER A 87 -4.50 18.01 -2.54
C SER A 87 -4.20 16.76 -3.36
N VAL A 88 -5.01 15.71 -3.27
CA VAL A 88 -4.84 14.47 -4.04
C VAL A 88 -6.15 14.05 -4.71
N GLN A 89 -6.07 13.33 -5.82
CA GLN A 89 -7.24 12.71 -6.42
C GLN A 89 -7.49 11.36 -5.75
N ILE A 90 -8.70 11.15 -5.23
CA ILE A 90 -9.14 9.87 -4.67
C ILE A 90 -10.22 9.28 -5.57
N ASP A 91 -10.00 8.05 -6.03
CA ASP A 91 -10.99 7.26 -6.77
C ASP A 91 -11.36 6.01 -5.95
N GLY A 92 -12.60 5.54 -6.04
CA GLY A 92 -13.08 4.36 -5.29
C GLY A 92 -13.69 4.72 -3.93
N ASP A 93 -13.49 3.86 -2.93
CA ASP A 93 -14.07 4.03 -1.59
C ASP A 93 -13.21 4.95 -0.71
N ALA A 94 -13.56 6.25 -0.66
CA ALA A 94 -12.88 7.22 0.19
C ALA A 94 -12.93 6.86 1.69
N GLY A 95 -13.99 6.18 2.15
CA GLY A 95 -14.07 5.74 3.54
C GLY A 95 -12.99 4.71 3.89
N LEU A 96 -12.57 3.90 2.92
CA LEU A 96 -11.47 2.96 3.09
C LEU A 96 -10.13 3.66 3.31
N ILE A 97 -9.94 4.85 2.70
CA ILE A 97 -8.77 5.71 2.92
C ILE A 97 -8.79 6.30 4.33
N ASP A 98 -9.95 6.70 4.83
CA ASP A 98 -10.09 7.16 6.22
C ASP A 98 -9.78 6.05 7.22
N LEU A 99 -10.24 4.81 6.97
CA LEU A 99 -9.86 3.65 7.78
C LEU A 99 -8.35 3.41 7.77
N LEU A 100 -7.70 3.60 6.61
CA LEU A 100 -6.25 3.42 6.48
C LEU A 100 -5.49 4.48 7.28
N ARG A 101 -5.97 5.72 7.30
CA ARG A 101 -5.37 6.84 8.04
C ARG A 101 -5.62 6.76 9.55
N ALA A 102 -6.76 6.19 9.96
CA ALA A 102 -7.09 5.97 11.36
C ALA A 102 -6.39 4.73 11.96
N TRP A 103 -5.82 3.87 11.12
CA TRP A 103 -5.13 2.67 11.59
C TRP A 103 -3.75 3.01 12.15
N ASP A 104 -3.62 2.83 13.46
CA ASP A 104 -2.34 2.94 14.17
C ASP A 104 -1.66 1.55 14.26
N PRO A 105 -0.46 1.38 13.69
CA PRO A 105 0.24 0.09 13.67
C PRO A 105 1.11 -0.17 14.91
N GLU A 106 1.22 0.76 15.86
CA GLU A 106 2.07 0.63 17.05
C GLU A 106 1.33 0.23 18.33
N GLU A 107 -0.01 0.16 18.29
CA GLU A 107 -0.87 -0.36 19.38
C GLU A 107 -0.79 -1.90 19.55
#